data_AF-D8QC88-F1
#
_entry.id   AF-D8QC88-F1
#
_cell.length_a   1.000
_cell.length_b   1.000
_cell.length_c   1.000
_cell.angle_alpha   90.00
_cell.angle_beta   90.00
_cell.angle_gamma   90.00
#
_symmetry.space_group_name_H-M   'P 1'
#
loop_
_entity.id
_entity.type
_entity.pdbx_description
1 polymer ?
#
loop_
_entity_poly.entity_id
_entity_poly.type
_entity_poly.pdbx_seq_one_letter_code
_entity_poly.pdbx_strand_id
1 'polypeptide(L)'
;MLQSICTTIALGVTLAALRIYLILPGAKPRSRRSSPASTCSIAVFLGSGGHTSEALALLSGLDFDRYTPRTYFISEGDALSAQKAIDLENAKGPRSAFSLTVLPRARRVHQPLFTVPLSAMRSFRVCVYYMTVAPFTLKNPVADVLILNGPGTCCTLALAAYVNKFFGLRCPRVIYVESFARVKGLSLTGKILRSFADRFIVQWAQVLQDGGRGECYGCLV
;
A
#
# COMPACT_ATOMS: atom_id res chain seq x y z
N MET A 1 -8.53 39.26 20.21
CA MET A 1 -9.21 37.99 19.83
C MET A 1 -8.79 37.53 18.43
N LEU A 2 -8.97 38.34 17.37
CA LEU A 2 -8.62 37.94 16.00
C LEU A 2 -7.13 37.58 15.80
N GLN A 3 -6.22 38.39 16.35
CA GLN A 3 -4.78 38.12 16.27
C GLN A 3 -4.38 36.80 16.91
N SER A 4 -4.97 36.45 18.06
CA SER A 4 -4.75 35.18 18.76
C SER A 4 -5.29 33.97 17.99
N ILE A 5 -6.42 34.15 17.28
CA ILE A 5 -6.98 33.09 16.41
C ILE A 5 -6.05 32.87 15.22
N CYS A 6 -5.60 33.95 14.56
CA CYS A 6 -4.69 33.86 13.42
C CYS A 6 -3.35 33.21 13.79
N THR A 7 -2.76 33.57 14.93
CA THR A 7 -1.50 32.96 15.39
C THR A 7 -1.66 31.46 15.70
N THR A 8 -2.79 31.06 16.29
CA THR A 8 -3.08 29.65 16.58
C THR A 8 -3.24 28.83 15.29
N ILE A 9 -3.96 29.36 14.31
CA ILE A 9 -4.14 28.71 13.00
C ILE A 9 -2.79 28.60 12.28
N ALA A 10 -2.01 29.69 12.24
CA ALA A 10 -0.70 29.69 11.59
C ALA A 10 0.24 28.66 12.22
N LEU A 11 0.33 28.63 13.56
CA LEU A 11 1.13 27.63 14.27
C LEU A 11 0.68 26.20 13.96
N GLY A 12 -0.63 25.95 13.96
CA GLY A 12 -1.19 24.64 13.62
C GLY A 12 -0.82 24.19 12.19
N VAL A 13 -0.91 25.09 11.21
CA VAL A 13 -0.51 24.82 9.82
C VAL A 13 0.99 24.56 9.72
N THR A 14 1.83 25.34 10.40
CA THR A 14 3.29 25.13 10.41
C THR A 14 3.66 23.78 11.02
N LEU A 15 3.05 23.40 12.15
CA LEU A 15 3.28 22.11 12.79
C LEU A 15 2.81 20.95 11.92
N ALA A 16 1.66 21.09 11.24
CA ALA A 16 1.16 20.09 10.31
C ALA A 16 2.08 19.94 9.09
N ALA A 17 2.56 21.05 8.51
CA ALA A 17 3.50 21.04 7.40
C ALA A 17 4.84 20.42 7.80
N LEU A 18 5.36 20.77 8.97
CA LEU A 18 6.57 20.16 9.53
C LEU A 18 6.36 18.64 9.74
N ARG A 19 5.21 18.24 10.29
CA ARG A 19 4.88 16.83 10.48
C ARG A 19 4.86 16.09 9.15
N ILE A 20 4.20 16.63 8.12
CA ILE A 20 4.19 16.06 6.76
C ILE A 20 5.61 15.93 6.22
N TYR A 21 6.42 16.97 6.31
CA TYR A 21 7.81 16.96 5.85
C TYR A 21 8.64 15.85 6.52
N LEU A 22 8.47 15.66 7.84
CA LEU A 22 9.20 14.65 8.61
C LEU A 22 8.78 13.21 8.32
N ILE A 23 7.51 12.97 7.92
CA ILE A 23 7.02 11.63 7.61
C ILE A 23 7.21 11.23 6.14
N LEU A 24 7.50 12.19 5.26
CA LEU A 24 7.81 11.89 3.87
C LEU A 24 9.06 11.01 3.78
N PRO A 25 9.04 9.96 2.94
CA PRO A 25 10.17 9.06 2.82
C PRO A 25 11.38 9.78 2.21
N GLY A 26 12.52 9.70 2.90
CA GLY A 26 13.79 10.25 2.41
C GLY A 26 14.30 9.55 1.15
N ALA A 27 15.23 10.19 0.45
CA ALA A 27 15.78 9.70 -0.83
C ALA A 27 16.51 8.35 -0.72
N LYS A 28 17.09 8.04 0.45
CA LYS A 28 17.76 6.75 0.71
C LYS A 28 16.89 5.88 1.62
N PRO A 29 16.55 4.65 1.22
CA PRO A 29 15.83 3.74 2.09
C PRO A 29 16.71 3.42 3.31
N ARG A 30 16.22 3.75 4.51
CA ARG A 30 16.82 3.22 5.73
C ARG A 30 16.59 1.71 5.76
N SER A 31 17.66 0.95 5.53
CA SER A 31 17.70 -0.49 5.76
C SER A 31 17.78 -0.71 7.26
N ARG A 32 16.69 -1.18 7.86
CA ARG A 32 16.75 -1.75 9.20
C ARG A 32 17.07 -3.22 8.97
N ARG A 33 18.30 -3.64 9.29
CA ARG A 33 18.66 -5.07 9.25
C ARG A 33 17.79 -5.78 10.28
N SER A 34 16.78 -6.52 9.81
CA SER A 34 16.07 -7.47 10.66
C SER A 34 16.98 -8.66 10.93
N SER A 35 16.89 -9.23 12.12
CA SER A 35 17.58 -10.48 12.42
C SER A 35 17.04 -11.58 11.49
N PRO A 36 17.88 -12.55 11.07
CA PRO A 36 17.44 -13.65 10.21
C PRO A 36 16.26 -14.45 10.80
N ALA A 37 16.15 -14.47 12.13
CA ALA A 37 15.15 -15.23 12.89
C ALA A 37 13.83 -14.47 13.18
N SER A 38 13.70 -13.18 12.85
CA SER A 38 12.46 -12.44 13.13
C SER A 38 11.41 -12.69 12.06
N THR A 39 10.19 -13.05 12.47
CA THR A 39 9.01 -13.06 11.59
C THR A 39 8.59 -11.64 11.21
N CYS A 40 7.98 -11.47 10.05
CA CYS A 40 7.51 -10.19 9.52
C CYS A 40 6.11 -10.35 8.94
N SER A 41 5.14 -9.63 9.47
CA SER A 41 3.76 -9.66 8.98
C SER A 41 3.63 -8.85 7.68
N ILE A 42 2.90 -9.38 6.70
CA ILE A 42 2.74 -8.75 5.38
C ILE A 42 1.26 -8.54 5.09
N ALA A 43 0.91 -7.36 4.62
CA ALA A 43 -0.34 -7.11 3.94
C ALA A 43 -0.09 -6.89 2.43
N VAL A 44 -0.91 -7.49 1.58
CA VAL A 44 -0.82 -7.30 0.12
C VAL A 44 -2.18 -6.92 -0.45
N PHE A 45 -2.20 -5.89 -1.29
CA PHE A 45 -3.37 -5.58 -2.09
C PHE A 45 -3.38 -6.39 -3.38
N LEU A 46 -4.42 -7.21 -3.54
CA LEU A 46 -4.74 -7.92 -4.76
C LEU A 46 -5.74 -7.08 -5.56
N GLY A 47 -5.24 -6.56 -6.69
CA GLY A 47 -6.05 -5.88 -7.68
C GLY A 47 -7.03 -6.84 -8.37
N SER A 48 -7.39 -6.53 -9.60
CA SER A 48 -8.16 -7.45 -10.45
C SER A 48 -7.39 -7.79 -11.72
N GLY A 49 -7.49 -9.03 -12.18
CA GLY A 49 -6.86 -9.50 -13.42
C GLY A 49 -5.33 -9.58 -13.30
N GLY A 50 -4.61 -8.93 -14.23
CA GLY A 50 -3.15 -9.02 -14.34
C GLY A 50 -2.40 -8.57 -13.08
N HIS A 51 -2.88 -7.52 -12.41
CA HIS A 51 -2.25 -7.04 -11.16
C HIS A 51 -2.27 -8.07 -10.04
N THR A 52 -3.32 -8.88 -9.95
CA THR A 52 -3.39 -9.99 -8.99
C THR A 52 -2.32 -11.02 -9.29
N SER A 53 -2.18 -11.41 -10.56
CA SER A 53 -1.17 -12.38 -10.98
C SER A 53 0.25 -11.85 -10.70
N GLU A 54 0.52 -10.58 -10.98
CA GLU A 54 1.80 -9.92 -10.66
C GLU A 54 2.10 -9.97 -9.14
N ALA A 55 1.12 -9.58 -8.31
CA ALA A 55 1.29 -9.57 -6.86
C ALA A 55 1.48 -10.98 -6.28
N LEU A 56 0.73 -11.97 -6.77
CA LEU A 56 0.86 -13.36 -6.33
C LEU A 56 2.15 -14.02 -6.82
N ALA A 57 2.62 -13.71 -8.03
CA ALA A 57 3.91 -14.16 -8.52
C ALA A 57 5.05 -13.66 -7.62
N LEU A 58 5.03 -12.37 -7.27
CA LEU A 58 5.99 -11.77 -6.34
C LEU A 58 5.92 -12.43 -4.96
N LEU A 59 4.72 -12.71 -4.45
CA LEU A 59 4.55 -13.41 -3.18
C LEU A 59 5.01 -14.87 -3.24
N SER A 60 4.86 -15.56 -4.37
CA SER A 60 5.26 -16.96 -4.51
C SER A 60 6.76 -17.18 -4.27
N GLY A 61 7.59 -16.16 -4.49
CA GLY A 61 9.02 -16.18 -4.20
C GLY A 61 9.39 -15.94 -2.72
N LEU A 62 8.43 -15.61 -1.86
CA LEU A 62 8.68 -15.37 -0.44
C LEU A 62 8.63 -16.66 0.39
N ASP A 63 9.38 -16.64 1.49
CA ASP A 63 9.35 -17.67 2.53
C ASP A 63 8.18 -17.42 3.50
N PHE A 64 7.18 -18.29 3.47
CA PHE A 64 5.92 -18.13 4.22
C PHE A 64 6.07 -18.44 5.71
N ASP A 65 7.16 -19.08 6.13
CA ASP A 65 7.47 -19.31 7.54
C ASP A 65 8.04 -18.03 8.17
N ARG A 66 8.85 -17.29 7.42
CA ARG A 66 9.39 -15.99 7.86
C ARG A 66 8.38 -14.86 7.74
N TYR A 67 7.61 -14.82 6.66
CA TYR A 67 6.70 -13.72 6.36
C TYR A 67 5.26 -14.04 6.77
N THR A 68 4.98 -14.04 8.08
CA THR A 68 3.71 -14.45 8.69
C THR A 68 3.32 -13.51 9.85
N PRO A 69 2.02 -13.26 10.12
CA PRO A 69 0.86 -13.63 9.30
C PRO A 69 0.72 -12.77 8.03
N ARG A 70 -0.12 -13.23 7.09
CA ARG A 70 -0.38 -12.52 5.84
C ARG A 70 -1.82 -12.03 5.72
N THR A 71 -2.01 -10.81 5.26
CA THR A 71 -3.31 -10.20 5.07
C THR A 71 -3.49 -9.84 3.61
N TYR A 72 -4.47 -10.43 2.95
CA TYR A 72 -4.79 -10.16 1.56
C TYR A 72 -5.98 -9.20 1.48
N PHE A 73 -5.73 -7.99 0.98
CA PHE A 73 -6.77 -7.05 0.65
C PHE A 73 -7.26 -7.30 -0.78
N ILE A 74 -8.51 -7.74 -0.93
CA ILE A 74 -9.09 -8.11 -2.21
C ILE A 74 -10.01 -6.98 -2.70
N SER A 75 -9.93 -6.66 -3.97
CA SER A 75 -10.84 -5.71 -4.62
C SER A 75 -12.31 -6.21 -4.62
N GLU A 76 -13.26 -5.33 -4.30
CA GLU A 76 -14.70 -5.65 -4.27
C GLU A 76 -15.20 -6.25 -5.60
N GLY A 77 -15.89 -7.38 -5.52
CA GLY A 77 -16.43 -8.10 -6.67
C GLY A 77 -15.39 -8.90 -7.45
N ASP A 78 -14.25 -9.24 -6.85
CA ASP A 78 -13.23 -10.10 -7.44
C ASP A 78 -13.00 -11.38 -6.62
N ALA A 79 -13.94 -12.32 -6.75
CA ALA A 79 -13.86 -13.63 -6.11
C ALA A 79 -12.72 -14.50 -6.65
N LEU A 80 -12.33 -14.31 -7.93
CA LEU A 80 -11.24 -15.07 -8.54
C LEU A 80 -9.89 -14.71 -7.90
N SER A 81 -9.65 -13.44 -7.61
CA SER A 81 -8.44 -13.02 -6.89
C SER A 81 -8.38 -13.59 -5.47
N ALA A 82 -9.54 -13.72 -4.80
CA ALA A 82 -9.63 -14.38 -3.50
C ALA A 82 -9.24 -15.86 -3.59
N GLN A 83 -9.80 -16.57 -4.58
CA GLN A 83 -9.51 -17.99 -4.78
C GLN A 83 -8.03 -18.22 -5.08
N LYS A 84 -7.43 -17.42 -5.97
CA LYS A 84 -5.99 -17.53 -6.29
C LYS A 84 -5.09 -17.31 -5.07
N ALA A 85 -5.49 -16.45 -4.14
CA ALA A 85 -4.74 -16.24 -2.89
C ALA A 85 -4.81 -17.50 -2.00
N ILE A 86 -5.99 -18.10 -1.87
CA ILE A 86 -6.21 -19.36 -1.14
C ILE A 86 -5.40 -20.49 -1.79
N ASP A 87 -5.41 -20.58 -3.12
CA ASP A 87 -4.67 -21.61 -3.85
C ASP A 87 -3.16 -21.47 -3.64
N LEU A 88 -2.63 -20.24 -3.61
CA LEU A 88 -1.22 -19.98 -3.30
C LEU A 88 -0.85 -20.40 -1.87
N GLU A 89 -1.70 -20.08 -0.90
CA GLU A 89 -1.52 -20.48 0.51
C GLU A 89 -1.55 -22.01 0.66
N ASN A 90 -2.52 -22.67 0.02
CA ASN A 90 -2.62 -24.13 0.02
C ASN A 90 -1.41 -24.80 -0.64
N ALA A 91 -0.89 -24.23 -1.73
CA ALA A 91 0.29 -24.75 -2.42
C ALA A 91 1.58 -24.63 -1.58
N LYS A 92 1.68 -23.60 -0.73
CA LYS A 92 2.82 -23.41 0.19
C LYS A 92 2.68 -24.25 1.47
N GLY A 93 1.46 -24.61 1.84
CA GLY A 93 1.14 -25.50 2.95
C GLY A 93 0.35 -24.81 4.07
N PRO A 94 -0.46 -25.55 4.85
CA PRO A 94 -1.45 -24.98 5.77
C PRO A 94 -0.86 -24.37 7.06
N ARG A 95 0.47 -24.18 7.15
CA ARG A 95 1.14 -23.83 8.41
C ARG A 95 0.99 -22.36 8.83
N SER A 96 0.49 -21.51 7.95
CA SER A 96 0.63 -20.07 8.09
C SER A 96 -0.71 -19.35 8.09
N ALA A 97 -0.95 -18.60 9.16
CA ALA A 97 -2.18 -17.84 9.34
C ALA A 97 -2.28 -16.72 8.28
N PHE A 98 -3.34 -16.76 7.50
CA PHE A 98 -3.68 -15.72 6.56
C PHE A 98 -5.11 -15.21 6.76
N SER A 99 -5.37 -13.97 6.36
CA SER A 99 -6.69 -13.36 6.40
C SER A 99 -7.02 -12.72 5.06
N LEU A 100 -8.31 -12.77 4.69
CA LEU A 100 -8.84 -12.19 3.46
C LEU A 100 -9.78 -11.05 3.84
N THR A 101 -9.52 -9.84 3.36
CA THR A 101 -10.36 -8.66 3.62
C THR A 101 -10.75 -7.99 2.32
N VAL A 102 -12.04 -7.78 2.11
CA VAL A 102 -12.53 -7.14 0.88
C VAL A 102 -12.54 -5.62 1.04
N LEU A 103 -11.96 -4.91 0.06
CA LEU A 103 -11.96 -3.46 -0.03
C LEU A 103 -12.79 -2.96 -1.22
N PRO A 104 -13.66 -1.96 -1.04
CA PRO A 104 -14.37 -1.32 -2.14
C PRO A 104 -13.43 -0.69 -3.16
N ARG A 105 -13.77 -0.82 -4.45
CA ARG A 105 -13.00 -0.25 -5.55
C ARG A 105 -13.07 1.28 -5.55
N ALA A 106 -11.91 1.95 -5.68
CA ALA A 106 -11.86 3.40 -5.82
C ALA A 106 -12.49 3.90 -7.13
N ARG A 107 -12.41 3.09 -8.19
CA ARG A 107 -13.04 3.36 -9.49
C ARG A 107 -13.57 2.06 -10.10
N ARG A 108 -14.82 2.06 -10.56
CA ARG A 108 -15.41 0.96 -11.33
C ARG A 108 -15.07 1.09 -12.82
N VAL A 109 -15.07 -0.04 -13.53
CA VAL A 109 -14.90 -0.04 -14.99
C VAL A 109 -16.09 0.71 -15.60
N HIS A 110 -15.84 1.55 -16.62
CA HIS A 110 -16.84 2.42 -17.26
C HIS A 110 -17.45 3.52 -16.37
N GLN A 111 -16.89 3.78 -15.20
CA GLN A 111 -17.35 4.87 -14.35
C GLN A 111 -16.92 6.24 -14.90
N PRO A 112 -17.83 7.23 -15.00
CA PRO A 112 -17.47 8.58 -15.44
C PRO A 112 -16.56 9.25 -14.41
N LEU A 113 -15.54 9.97 -14.90
CA LEU A 113 -14.48 10.58 -14.09
C LEU A 113 -15.01 11.47 -12.95
N PHE A 114 -16.13 12.16 -13.16
CA PHE A 114 -16.73 13.04 -12.15
C PHE A 114 -17.25 12.31 -10.91
N THR A 115 -17.67 11.04 -11.05
CA THR A 115 -18.17 10.25 -9.90
C THR A 115 -17.04 9.51 -9.16
N VAL A 116 -15.83 9.49 -9.72
CA VAL A 116 -14.67 8.81 -9.15
C VAL A 116 -14.28 9.34 -7.77
N PRO A 117 -14.29 10.66 -7.48
CA PRO A 117 -14.00 11.16 -6.14
C PRO A 117 -14.91 10.58 -5.06
N LEU A 118 -16.20 10.36 -5.36
CA LEU A 118 -17.16 9.81 -4.40
C LEU A 118 -16.87 8.34 -4.10
N SER A 119 -16.62 7.53 -5.14
CA SER A 119 -16.24 6.12 -4.94
C SER A 119 -14.87 5.99 -4.29
N ALA A 120 -13.92 6.85 -4.63
CA ALA A 120 -12.61 6.92 -3.99
C ALA A 120 -12.73 7.32 -2.51
N MET A 121 -13.59 8.27 -2.16
CA MET A 121 -13.85 8.66 -0.77
C MET A 121 -14.47 7.50 0.03
N ARG A 122 -15.45 6.80 -0.55
CA ARG A 122 -16.00 5.57 0.07
C ARG A 122 -14.90 4.54 0.31
N SER A 123 -14.03 4.35 -0.68
CA SER A 123 -12.91 3.41 -0.57
C SER A 123 -11.92 3.80 0.52
N PHE A 124 -11.55 5.08 0.55
CA PHE A 124 -10.67 5.64 1.56
C PHE A 124 -11.21 5.47 2.98
N ARG A 125 -12.50 5.75 3.21
CA ARG A 125 -13.12 5.55 4.54
C ARG A 125 -13.01 4.10 5.03
N VAL A 126 -13.23 3.14 4.15
CA VAL A 126 -13.08 1.71 4.49
C VAL A 126 -11.62 1.33 4.71
N CYS A 127 -10.70 1.88 3.91
CA CYS A 127 -9.26 1.68 4.12
C CYS A 127 -8.81 2.23 5.48
N VAL A 128 -9.29 3.41 5.89
CA VAL A 128 -9.01 3.99 7.22
C VAL A 128 -9.60 3.13 8.33
N TYR A 129 -10.80 2.57 8.16
CA TYR A 129 -11.36 1.64 9.14
C TYR A 129 -10.43 0.43 9.35
N TYR A 130 -9.96 -0.22 8.28
CA TYR A 130 -9.10 -1.41 8.40
C TYR A 130 -7.65 -1.09 8.80
N MET A 131 -7.11 0.06 8.41
CA MET A 131 -5.74 0.46 8.78
C MET A 131 -5.66 1.05 10.19
N THR A 132 -6.71 1.75 10.64
CA THR A 132 -6.70 2.50 11.90
C THR A 132 -7.58 1.82 12.93
N VAL A 133 -8.89 1.72 12.68
CA VAL A 133 -9.87 1.35 13.70
C VAL A 133 -9.81 -0.14 14.05
N ALA A 134 -9.80 -1.02 13.05
CA ALA A 134 -9.83 -2.46 13.24
C ALA A 134 -8.64 -2.99 14.09
N PRO A 135 -7.40 -2.51 13.94
CA PRO A 135 -6.30 -2.87 14.83
C PRO A 135 -6.53 -2.47 16.29
N PHE A 136 -7.19 -1.34 16.55
CA PHE A 136 -7.51 -0.90 17.92
C PHE A 136 -8.68 -1.69 18.52
N THR A 137 -9.72 -1.97 17.72
CA THR A 137 -10.96 -2.60 18.22
C THR A 137 -10.90 -4.12 18.24
N LEU A 138 -10.37 -4.73 17.17
CA LEU A 138 -10.33 -6.19 16.98
C LEU A 138 -9.01 -6.81 17.45
N LYS A 139 -8.08 -5.99 17.99
CA LYS A 139 -6.71 -6.40 18.36
C LYS A 139 -5.94 -7.11 17.23
N ASN A 140 -6.34 -6.90 15.98
CA ASN A 140 -5.64 -7.42 14.83
C ASN A 140 -4.29 -6.70 14.69
N PRO A 141 -3.16 -7.43 14.55
CA PRO A 141 -1.88 -6.77 14.38
C PRO A 141 -1.86 -5.99 13.06
N VAL A 142 -1.38 -4.74 13.12
CA VAL A 142 -1.05 -3.97 11.92
C VAL A 142 0.13 -4.67 11.25
N ALA A 143 0.01 -4.96 9.95
CA ALA A 143 1.10 -5.57 9.20
C ALA A 143 2.37 -4.69 9.26
N ASP A 144 3.55 -5.31 9.24
CA ASP A 144 4.82 -4.60 9.22
C ASP A 144 5.10 -3.99 7.84
N VAL A 145 4.65 -4.68 6.79
CA VAL A 145 4.85 -4.29 5.39
C VAL A 145 3.53 -4.34 4.63
N LEU A 146 3.25 -3.32 3.84
CA LEU A 146 2.13 -3.26 2.92
C LEU A 146 2.64 -3.22 1.48
N ILE A 147 2.42 -4.29 0.73
CA ILE A 147 2.80 -4.41 -0.68
C ILE A 147 1.60 -4.01 -1.55
N LEU A 148 1.82 -3.04 -2.42
CA LEU A 148 0.82 -2.50 -3.33
C LEU A 148 1.28 -2.68 -4.77
N ASN A 149 0.41 -3.24 -5.60
CA ASN A 149 0.58 -3.30 -7.04
C ASN A 149 -0.75 -2.89 -7.70
N GLY A 150 -0.69 -2.01 -8.70
CA GLY A 150 -1.83 -1.77 -9.58
C GLY A 150 -2.69 -0.51 -9.31
N PRO A 151 -4.04 -0.63 -9.30
CA PRO A 151 -4.99 0.45 -9.65
C PRO A 151 -5.25 1.45 -8.51
N GLY A 152 -6.13 2.44 -8.75
CA GLY A 152 -6.37 3.57 -7.84
C GLY A 152 -6.81 3.22 -6.41
N THR A 153 -7.30 2.01 -6.13
CA THR A 153 -7.55 1.56 -4.74
C THR A 153 -6.25 1.45 -3.93
N CYS A 154 -5.11 1.20 -4.57
CA CYS A 154 -3.80 1.28 -3.92
C CYS A 154 -3.53 2.70 -3.40
N CYS A 155 -3.97 3.74 -4.10
CA CYS A 155 -3.82 5.12 -3.63
C CYS A 155 -4.62 5.36 -2.34
N THR A 156 -5.86 4.89 -2.26
CA THR A 156 -6.71 5.09 -1.08
C THR A 156 -6.18 4.31 0.12
N LEU A 157 -5.66 3.09 -0.11
CA LEU A 157 -5.05 2.28 0.93
C LEU A 157 -3.71 2.85 1.43
N ALA A 158 -2.84 3.28 0.53
CA ALA A 158 -1.59 3.96 0.87
C ALA A 158 -1.84 5.27 1.63
N LEU A 159 -2.85 6.05 1.20
CA LEU A 159 -3.24 7.28 1.89
C LEU A 159 -3.74 6.99 3.30
N ALA A 160 -4.51 5.92 3.51
CA ALA A 160 -4.95 5.51 4.85
C ALA A 160 -3.76 5.14 5.76
N ALA A 161 -2.76 4.42 5.24
CA ALA A 161 -1.52 4.17 5.99
C ALA A 161 -0.76 5.47 6.32
N TYR A 162 -0.73 6.42 5.39
CA TYR A 162 -0.08 7.71 5.58
C TYR A 162 -0.80 8.60 6.60
N VAL A 163 -2.13 8.52 6.69
CA VAL A 163 -2.93 9.18 7.74
C VAL A 163 -2.52 8.67 9.12
N ASN A 164 -2.37 7.36 9.30
CA ASN A 164 -1.83 6.81 10.54
C ASN A 164 -0.44 7.34 10.85
N LYS A 165 0.44 7.41 9.84
CA LYS A 165 1.80 7.96 9.97
C LYS A 165 1.78 9.41 10.43
N PHE A 166 0.87 10.23 9.88
CA PHE A 166 0.67 11.62 10.28
C PHE A 166 0.30 11.73 11.76
N PHE A 167 -0.65 10.93 12.24
CA PHE A 167 -1.07 10.91 13.65
C PHE A 167 -0.13 10.14 14.59
N GLY A 168 0.95 9.54 14.08
CA GLY A 168 1.89 8.76 14.90
C GLY A 168 1.34 7.41 15.37
N LEU A 169 0.31 6.91 14.70
CA LEU A 169 -0.27 5.59 14.95
C LEU A 169 0.59 4.51 14.26
N ARG A 170 0.42 3.25 14.66
CA ARG A 170 1.07 2.11 13.99
C ARG A 170 0.65 2.07 12.52
N CYS A 171 1.62 1.97 11.63
CA CYS A 171 1.41 1.89 10.19
C CYS A 171 2.43 0.93 9.55
N PRO A 172 2.03 0.19 8.50
CA PRO A 172 2.96 -0.64 7.74
C PRO A 172 3.96 0.23 6.97
N ARG A 173 5.12 -0.33 6.67
CA ARG A 173 6.01 0.21 5.63
C ARG A 173 5.38 -0.05 4.26
N VAL A 174 5.12 1.02 3.51
CA VAL A 174 4.45 0.92 2.21
C VAL A 174 5.47 0.64 1.11
N ILE A 175 5.34 -0.47 0.41
CA ILE A 175 6.12 -0.83 -0.77
C ILE A 175 5.19 -0.81 -1.97
N TYR A 176 5.44 0.10 -2.90
CA TYR A 176 4.73 0.11 -4.18
C TYR A 176 5.60 -0.55 -5.25
N VAL A 177 5.03 -1.54 -5.93
CA VAL A 177 5.64 -2.22 -7.07
C VAL A 177 4.85 -1.84 -8.32
N GLU A 178 5.48 -1.10 -9.23
CA GLU A 178 4.88 -0.73 -10.51
C GLU A 178 4.65 -1.99 -11.37
N SER A 179 3.56 -1.96 -12.14
CA SER A 179 3.14 -3.10 -12.95
C SER A 179 4.15 -3.43 -14.04
N PHE A 180 4.28 -4.72 -14.34
CA PHE A 180 5.20 -5.24 -15.36
C PHE A 180 4.88 -4.65 -16.74
N ALA A 181 3.60 -4.39 -17.03
CA ALA A 181 3.17 -3.80 -18.29
C ALA A 181 3.67 -2.37 -18.53
N ARG A 182 4.22 -1.69 -17.52
CA ARG A 182 4.67 -0.28 -17.60
C ARG A 182 6.14 -0.18 -17.98
N VAL A 183 6.43 -0.42 -19.26
CA VAL A 183 7.81 -0.40 -19.80
C VAL A 183 8.33 1.02 -20.06
N LYS A 184 7.51 1.88 -20.68
CA LYS A 184 7.94 3.20 -21.16
C LYS A 184 7.70 4.35 -20.17
N GLY A 185 6.92 4.12 -19.11
CA GLY A 185 6.65 5.16 -18.12
C GLY A 185 5.63 4.78 -17.07
N LEU A 186 5.64 5.54 -15.98
CA LEU A 186 4.86 5.30 -14.77
C LEU A 186 3.34 5.38 -14.98
N SER A 187 2.62 4.49 -14.30
CA SER A 187 1.17 4.58 -14.19
C SER A 187 0.76 5.83 -13.43
N LEU A 188 -0.51 6.25 -13.54
CA LEU A 188 -1.00 7.40 -12.76
C LEU A 188 -0.88 7.12 -11.26
N THR A 189 -1.22 5.90 -10.82
CA THR A 189 -1.00 5.43 -9.45
C THR A 189 0.47 5.51 -9.07
N GLY A 190 1.37 5.01 -9.92
CA GLY A 190 2.81 5.06 -9.70
C GLY A 190 3.33 6.48 -9.54
N LYS A 191 2.91 7.41 -10.40
CA LYS A 191 3.27 8.84 -10.29
C LYS A 191 2.82 9.44 -8.96
N ILE A 192 1.61 9.13 -8.51
CA ILE A 192 1.08 9.62 -7.23
C ILE A 192 1.87 9.01 -6.07
N LEU A 193 1.99 7.68 -6.02
CA LEU A 193 2.60 6.96 -4.89
C LEU A 193 4.12 7.08 -4.83
N ARG A 194 4.77 7.55 -5.90
CA ARG A 194 6.22 7.77 -5.92
C ARG A 194 6.71 8.72 -4.85
N SER A 195 5.89 9.62 -4.33
CA SER A 195 6.30 10.49 -3.21
C SER A 195 5.87 9.96 -1.84
N PHE A 196 4.91 9.04 -1.78
CA PHE A 196 4.30 8.57 -0.52
C PHE A 196 4.77 7.18 -0.07
N ALA A 197 5.09 6.28 -0.99
CA ALA A 197 5.50 4.91 -0.65
C ALA A 197 6.86 4.91 0.06
N ASP A 198 7.11 4.12 1.10
CA ASP A 198 8.44 4.08 1.71
C ASP A 198 9.49 3.46 0.78
N ARG A 199 9.08 2.52 -0.08
CA ARG A 199 9.88 2.02 -1.21
C ARG A 199 9.06 2.02 -2.49
N PHE A 200 9.69 2.43 -3.57
CA PHE A 200 9.09 2.49 -4.90
C PHE A 200 9.91 1.63 -5.84
N ILE A 201 9.34 0.51 -6.28
CA ILE A 201 10.03 -0.50 -7.07
C ILE A 201 9.47 -0.49 -8.49
N VAL A 202 10.37 -0.49 -9.47
CA VAL A 202 10.05 -0.67 -10.88
C VAL A 202 10.78 -1.89 -11.44
N GLN A 203 10.25 -2.42 -12.54
CA GLN A 203 10.83 -3.57 -13.22
C GLN A 203 11.71 -3.17 -14.41
N TRP A 204 11.54 -1.94 -14.91
CA TRP A 204 12.20 -1.41 -16.10
C TRP A 204 13.02 -0.17 -15.77
N ALA A 205 14.33 -0.19 -16.09
CA ALA A 205 15.23 0.93 -15.82
C ALA A 205 14.84 2.19 -16.61
N GLN A 206 14.24 2.03 -17.80
CA GLN A 206 13.79 3.14 -18.65
C GLN A 206 12.78 4.05 -17.94
N VAL A 207 12.02 3.51 -16.99
CA VAL A 207 10.97 4.23 -16.25
C VAL A 207 11.54 5.21 -15.24
N LEU A 208 12.79 5.02 -14.79
CA LEU A 208 13.49 5.89 -13.83
C LEU A 208 14.46 6.87 -14.50
N GLN A 209 14.41 7.03 -15.83
CA GLN A 209 15.29 7.95 -16.55
C GLN A 209 15.04 9.43 -16.21
N ASP A 210 13.91 9.75 -15.60
CA ASP A 210 13.58 11.10 -15.12
C ASP A 210 14.32 11.50 -13.83
N GLY A 211 15.18 10.63 -13.30
CA GLY A 211 16.01 10.88 -12.11
C GLY A 211 15.23 10.95 -10.80
N GLY A 212 13.93 10.66 -10.79
CA GLY A 212 13.14 10.67 -9.56
C GLY A 212 13.35 9.40 -8.73
N ARG A 213 12.76 9.38 -7.53
CA ARG A 213 12.91 8.28 -6.56
C ARG A 213 12.40 6.94 -7.09
N GLY A 214 13.18 5.87 -6.94
CA GLY A 214 12.76 4.51 -7.25
C GLY A 214 13.94 3.55 -7.32
N GLU A 215 13.62 2.26 -7.28
CA GLU A 215 14.59 1.17 -7.30
C GLU A 215 14.22 0.19 -8.41
N CYS A 216 15.17 -0.13 -9.29
CA CYS A 216 14.96 -1.07 -10.38
C CYS A 216 15.54 -2.43 -10.01
N TYR A 217 14.69 -3.45 -9.98
CA TYR A 217 15.09 -4.83 -9.65
C TYR A 217 14.96 -5.82 -10.83
N GLY A 218 14.55 -5.35 -12.01
CA GLY A 218 14.34 -6.21 -13.17
C GLY A 218 13.00 -6.96 -13.10
N CYS A 219 12.93 -8.13 -13.76
CA CYS A 219 11.72 -8.94 -13.82
C CYS A 219 11.42 -9.56 -12.45
N LEU A 220 10.32 -9.12 -11.82
CA LEU A 220 9.87 -9.62 -10.52
C LEU A 220 8.65 -10.55 -10.62
N VAL A 221 8.07 -10.64 -11.83
CA VAL A 221 6.87 -11.41 -12.17
C VAL A 221 7.24 -12.42 -13.25
#